data_AF-A0A349VMH9-F1
#
_entry.id   AF-A0A349VMH9-F1
#
_cell.length_a   1.000
_cell.length_b   1.000
_cell.length_c   1.000
_cell.angle_alpha   90.00
_cell.angle_beta   90.00
_cell.angle_gamma   90.00
#
_symmetry.space_group_name_H-M   'P 1'
#
loop_
_entity.id
_entity.type
_entity.pdbx_description
1 polymer ?
#
loop_
_entity_poly.entity_id
_entity_poly.type
_entity_poly.pdbx_seq_one_letter_code
_entity_poly.pdbx_strand_id
1 'polypeptide(L)'
;MLRQRLELDATTGTPFAFIEPHAATDEELRRVHCPQYLGRVFRGTLTRAEIQRIGFPWSQELVERSLRSTGAAIDAAASALRDGVA
;
A
#
# COMPACT_ATOMS: atom_id res chain seq x y z
N MET A 1 -5.03 -6.39 20.78
CA MET A 1 -4.94 -5.38 19.68
C MET A 1 -6.04 -5.65 18.65
N LEU A 2 -6.43 -4.68 17.81
CA LEU A 2 -7.57 -4.76 16.87
C LEU A 2 -7.59 -6.04 16.01
N ARG A 3 -6.44 -6.43 15.42
CA ARG A 3 -6.30 -7.66 14.61
C ARG A 3 -6.78 -8.92 15.34
N GLN A 4 -6.33 -9.14 16.57
CA GLN A 4 -6.71 -10.33 17.36
C GLN A 4 -8.21 -10.38 17.65
N ARG A 5 -8.85 -9.22 17.85
CA ARG A 5 -10.32 -9.15 18.05
C ARG A 5 -11.05 -9.57 16.77
N LEU A 6 -10.60 -9.06 15.64
CA LEU A 6 -11.15 -9.41 14.33
C LEU A 6 -10.90 -10.89 13.98
N GLU A 7 -9.75 -11.46 14.33
CA GLU A 7 -9.47 -12.90 14.16
C GLU A 7 -10.43 -13.77 14.99
N LEU A 8 -10.76 -13.34 16.22
CA LEU A 8 -11.79 -13.99 17.03
C LEU A 8 -13.18 -13.83 16.42
N ASP A 9 -13.55 -12.64 15.96
CA ASP A 9 -14.85 -12.38 15.33
C ASP A 9 -15.05 -13.20 14.03
N ALA A 10 -13.96 -13.45 13.29
CA ALA A 10 -13.99 -14.33 12.12
C ALA A 10 -14.30 -15.79 12.50
N THR A 11 -13.88 -16.24 13.69
CA THR A 11 -14.20 -17.59 14.18
C THR A 11 -15.63 -17.73 14.73
N THR A 12 -16.31 -16.63 15.05
CA THR A 12 -17.65 -16.63 15.67
C THR A 12 -18.80 -16.37 14.68
N GLY A 13 -18.51 -16.23 13.38
CA GLY A 13 -19.53 -16.34 12.32
C GLY A 13 -19.61 -15.19 11.31
N THR A 14 -18.73 -14.19 11.37
CA THR A 14 -18.62 -13.18 10.28
C THR A 14 -17.52 -13.63 9.30
N PRO A 15 -17.85 -14.10 8.08
CA PRO A 15 -16.82 -14.61 7.18
C PRO A 15 -16.08 -13.45 6.50
N PHE A 16 -14.95 -13.06 7.05
CA PHE A 16 -13.96 -12.24 6.36
C PHE A 16 -12.58 -12.88 6.45
N ALA A 17 -11.79 -12.71 5.40
CA ALA A 17 -10.42 -13.20 5.35
C ALA A 17 -9.44 -12.04 5.51
N PHE A 18 -8.37 -12.26 6.26
CA PHE A 18 -7.24 -11.35 6.25
C PHE A 18 -6.42 -11.61 4.99
N ILE A 19 -6.31 -10.59 4.15
CA ILE A 19 -5.50 -10.63 2.94
C ILE A 19 -4.27 -9.77 3.20
N GLU A 20 -3.10 -10.34 2.96
CA GLU A 20 -1.88 -9.55 2.87
C GLU A 20 -1.85 -8.86 1.50
N PRO A 21 -1.85 -7.51 1.44
CA PRO A 21 -1.91 -6.81 0.17
C PRO A 21 -0.61 -6.99 -0.60
N HIS A 22 -0.67 -6.98 -1.94
CA HIS A 22 0.57 -6.95 -2.71
C HIS A 22 1.32 -5.63 -2.47
N ALA A 23 2.64 -5.66 -2.64
CA ALA A 23 3.42 -4.43 -2.78
C ALA A 23 3.22 -3.89 -4.18
N ALA A 24 2.73 -2.65 -4.32
CA ALA A 24 2.51 -2.03 -5.62
C ALA A 24 3.77 -2.14 -6.49
N THR A 25 3.58 -2.63 -7.71
CA THR A 25 4.66 -2.86 -8.67
C THR A 25 5.17 -1.54 -9.24
N ASP A 26 6.41 -1.54 -9.73
CA ASP A 26 6.97 -0.40 -10.44
C ASP A 26 6.13 -0.01 -11.67
N GLU A 27 5.50 -0.98 -12.34
CA GLU A 27 4.57 -0.71 -13.45
C GLU A 27 3.31 0.03 -12.99
N GLU A 28 2.69 -0.41 -11.89
CA GLU A 28 1.52 0.26 -11.31
C GLU A 28 1.84 1.70 -10.89
N LEU A 29 2.99 1.91 -10.25
CA LEU A 29 3.41 3.25 -9.82
C LEU A 29 3.71 4.17 -11.01
N ARG A 30 4.29 3.63 -12.09
CA ARG A 30 4.58 4.38 -13.33
C ARG A 30 3.33 4.89 -14.05
N ARG A 31 2.14 4.41 -13.72
CA ARG A 31 0.87 4.95 -14.26
C ARG A 31 0.59 6.38 -13.80
N VAL A 32 1.19 6.82 -12.68
CA VAL A 32 0.94 8.14 -12.08
C VAL A 32 2.24 8.91 -11.82
N HIS A 33 3.32 8.22 -11.46
CA HIS A 33 4.58 8.85 -11.07
C HIS A 33 5.63 8.82 -12.18
N CYS A 34 6.45 9.87 -12.24
CA CYS A 34 7.58 9.89 -13.16
C CYS A 34 8.68 8.89 -12.73
N PRO A 35 9.34 8.20 -13.67
CA PRO A 35 10.38 7.22 -13.35
C PRO A 35 11.54 7.79 -12.53
N GLN A 36 11.89 9.07 -12.74
CA GLN A 36 12.97 9.74 -12.02
C GLN A 36 12.64 9.91 -10.53
N TYR A 37 11.37 10.19 -10.20
CA TYR A 37 10.92 10.27 -8.82
C TYR A 37 10.96 8.89 -8.15
N LEU A 38 10.38 7.87 -8.79
CA LEU A 38 10.41 6.50 -8.26
C LEU A 38 11.84 6.00 -8.03
N GLY A 39 12.75 6.27 -8.97
CA GLY A 39 14.16 5.96 -8.80
C GLY A 39 14.79 6.62 -7.56
N ARG A 40 14.41 7.87 -7.23
CA ARG A 40 14.86 8.53 -6.00
C ARG A 40 14.25 7.93 -4.74
N VAL A 41 12.95 7.62 -4.78
CA VAL A 41 12.25 6.94 -3.66
C VAL A 41 12.93 5.62 -3.33
N PHE A 42 13.15 4.76 -4.32
CA PHE A 42 13.72 3.43 -4.10
C PHE A 42 15.19 3.45 -3.68
N ARG A 43 15.97 4.43 -4.15
CA ARG A 43 17.39 4.57 -3.78
C ARG A 43 17.62 5.40 -2.50
N GLY A 44 16.58 5.95 -1.88
CA GLY A 44 16.74 6.86 -0.73
C GLY A 44 17.48 8.15 -1.07
N THR A 45 17.35 8.63 -2.31
CA THR A 45 18.01 9.84 -2.82
C THR A 45 17.03 10.99 -3.06
N LEU A 46 15.93 11.00 -2.31
CA LEU A 46 14.94 12.08 -2.35
C LEU A 46 15.56 13.40 -1.93
N THR A 47 15.18 14.47 -2.61
CA THR A 47 15.54 15.83 -2.23
C THR A 47 14.88 16.20 -0.90
N ARG A 48 15.45 17.18 -0.19
CA ARG A 48 14.85 17.74 1.03
C ARG A 48 13.41 18.20 0.80
N ALA A 49 13.12 18.84 -0.33
CA ALA A 49 11.77 19.30 -0.67
C ALA A 49 10.79 18.13 -0.87
N GLU A 50 11.26 17.00 -1.41
CA GLU A 50 10.44 15.79 -1.55
C GLU A 50 10.15 15.12 -0.21
N ILE A 51 11.16 14.97 0.65
CA ILE A 51 10.98 14.44 2.02
C ILE A 51 10.00 15.31 2.81
N GLN A 52 10.14 16.64 2.72
CA GLN A 52 9.20 17.58 3.35
C GLN A 52 7.77 17.42 2.84
N ARG A 53 7.58 17.18 1.54
CA ARG A 53 6.25 16.96 0.95
C ARG A 53 5.63 15.63 1.37
N ILE A 54 6.44 14.59 1.54
CA ILE A 54 6.00 13.29 2.08
C ILE A 54 5.58 13.42 3.55
N GLY A 55 6.21 14.34 4.30
CA GLY A 55 5.88 14.60 5.70
C GLY A 55 6.48 13.60 6.69
N PHE A 56 7.33 12.69 6.22
CA PHE A 56 8.03 11.69 7.03
C PHE A 56 9.49 11.54 6.59
N PRO A 57 10.43 11.24 7.51
CA PRO A 57 11.79 10.87 7.15
C PRO A 57 11.77 9.63 6.24
N TRP A 58 12.65 9.62 5.23
CA TRP A 58 12.80 8.44 4.39
C TRP A 58 13.40 7.28 5.18
N SER A 59 12.85 6.08 4.99
CA SER A 59 13.43 4.81 5.41
C SER A 59 12.97 3.68 4.48
N GLN A 60 13.61 2.52 4.54
CA GLN A 60 13.19 1.36 3.75
C GLN A 60 11.79 0.87 4.18
N GLU A 61 11.47 0.97 5.47
CA GLU A 61 10.15 0.63 6.03
C GLU A 61 9.07 1.62 5.58
N LEU A 62 9.42 2.90 5.40
CA LEU A 62 8.51 3.87 4.77
C LEU A 62 8.19 3.46 3.34
N VAL A 63 9.19 3.04 2.56
CA VAL A 63 8.97 2.59 1.18
C VAL A 63 8.07 1.35 1.18
N GLU A 64 8.43 0.31 1.94
CA GLU A 64 7.65 -0.93 1.99
C GLU A 64 6.20 -0.70 2.42
N ARG A 65 5.96 0.07 3.50
CA ARG A 65 4.58 0.36 3.94
C ARG A 65 3.80 1.15 2.89
N SER A 66 4.45 2.06 2.18
CA SER A 66 3.81 2.84 1.12
C SER A 66 3.44 1.95 -0.07
N LEU A 67 4.31 1.03 -0.47
CA LEU A 67 4.02 0.05 -1.53
C LEU A 67 2.84 -0.84 -1.15
N ARG A 68 2.81 -1.37 0.08
CA ARG A 68 1.71 -2.20 0.58
C ARG A 68 0.40 -1.43 0.71
N SER A 69 0.46 -0.16 1.12
CA SER A 69 -0.74 0.69 1.19
C SER A 69 -1.32 0.97 -0.19
N THR A 70 -0.48 1.25 -1.18
CA THR A 70 -0.93 1.48 -2.56
C THR A 70 -1.47 0.18 -3.17
N GLY A 71 -0.77 -0.94 -3.00
CA GLY A 71 -1.23 -2.24 -3.50
C GLY A 71 -2.55 -2.67 -2.87
N ALA A 72 -2.75 -2.42 -1.56
CA ALA A 72 -4.03 -2.67 -0.89
C ALA A 72 -5.20 -1.90 -1.53
N ALA A 73 -4.98 -0.64 -1.93
CA ALA A 73 -6.01 0.15 -2.60
C ALA A 73 -6.33 -0.41 -4.00
N ILE A 74 -5.32 -0.86 -4.74
CA ILE A 74 -5.47 -1.51 -6.04
C ILE A 74 -6.24 -2.84 -5.89
N ASP A 75 -5.85 -3.69 -4.93
CA ASP A 75 -6.52 -4.96 -4.63
C ASP A 75 -7.98 -4.77 -4.23
N ALA A 76 -8.27 -3.75 -3.42
CA ALA A 76 -9.62 -3.41 -3.00
C ALA A 76 -10.48 -2.96 -4.19
N ALA A 77 -9.96 -2.06 -5.04
CA ALA A 77 -10.66 -1.62 -6.24
C ALA A 77 -10.90 -2.78 -7.22
N ALA A 78 -9.90 -3.64 -7.42
CA ALA A 78 -10.04 -4.82 -8.26
C ALA A 78 -11.07 -5.81 -7.71
N SER A 79 -11.13 -5.99 -6.38
CA SER A 79 -12.16 -6.83 -5.72
C SER A 79 -13.55 -6.23 -5.89
N ALA A 80 -13.72 -4.92 -5.69
CA ALA A 80 -15.00 -4.25 -5.86
C ALA A 80 -15.56 -4.39 -7.28
N LEU A 81 -14.69 -4.28 -8.29
CA LEU A 81 -15.06 -4.52 -9.68
C LEU A 81 -15.45 -5.97 -9.96
N ARG A 82 -14.69 -6.95 -9.44
CA ARG A 82 -14.99 -8.38 -9.63
C ARG A 82 -16.29 -8.80 -8.96
N ASP A 83 -16.57 -8.26 -7.78
CA ASP A 83 -17.72 -8.63 -6.95
C ASP A 83 -18.96 -7.80 -7.30
N GLY A 84 -18.85 -6.83 -8.22
CA GLY A 84 -19.96 -6.00 -8.69
C GLY A 84 -20.42 -4.95 -7.68
N VAL A 85 -19.53 -4.50 -6.80
CA VAL A 85 -19.80 -3.53 -5.71
C VAL A 85 -19.03 -2.21 -5.87
N ALA A 86 -18.50 -1.95 -7.07
CA ALA A 86 -17.77 -0.74 -7.43
C ALA A 86 -18.68 0.50 -7.58
#